data_AF-A0A945MTV9-F1
#
_entry.id   AF-A0A945MTV9-F1
#
_cell.length_a   1.000
_cell.length_b   1.000
_cell.length_c   1.000
_cell.angle_alpha   90.00
_cell.angle_beta   90.00
_cell.angle_gamma   90.00
#
_symmetry.space_group_name_H-M   'P 1'
#
loop_
_entity.id
_entity.type
_entity.pdbx_description
1 polymer ?
#
loop_
_entity_poly.entity_id
_entity_poly.type
_entity_poly.pdbx_seq_one_letter_code
_entity_poly.pdbx_strand_id
1 'polypeptide(L)' 'MEGEEKGMTRQHTFFCVNKERHTSASKVIEAQPKEITIFGQKVQGWIVTTEEPVIDKIIDLDESTQGEVLHHDPE' A
#
# COMPACT_ATOMS: atom_id res chain seq x y z
N MET A 1 2.41 -27.94 -5.99
CA MET A 1 3.58 -27.10 -6.35
C MET A 1 3.40 -25.84 -5.55
N GLU A 2 4.25 -25.63 -4.54
CA GLU A 2 4.19 -24.42 -3.70
C GLU A 2 4.40 -23.20 -4.60
N GLY A 3 3.37 -22.36 -4.71
CA GLY A 3 3.45 -21.10 -5.44
C GLY A 3 4.52 -20.24 -4.76
N GLU A 4 5.59 -19.95 -5.49
CA GLU A 4 6.66 -19.07 -5.03
C GLU A 4 6.05 -17.71 -4.66
N GLU A 5 5.93 -17.41 -3.37
CA GLU A 5 5.55 -16.09 -2.87
C GLU A 5 6.56 -15.06 -3.39
N LYS A 6 6.25 -14.43 -4.54
CA LYS A 6 7.06 -13.33 -5.06
C LYS A 6 6.79 -12.09 -4.22
N GLY A 7 7.69 -11.83 -3.28
CA GLY A 7 7.71 -10.54 -2.58
C GLY A 7 7.77 -9.40 -3.61
N MET A 8 6.74 -8.57 -3.65
CA MET A 8 6.65 -7.41 -4.53
C MET A 8 6.78 -6.13 -3.69
N THR A 9 7.41 -5.09 -4.21
CA THR A 9 7.42 -3.78 -3.56
C THR A 9 6.38 -2.87 -4.19
N ARG A 10 5.51 -2.28 -3.38
CA ARG A 10 4.52 -1.30 -3.82
C ARG A 10 5.03 0.10 -3.54
N GLN A 11 5.02 0.94 -4.56
CA GLN A 11 5.39 2.35 -4.44
C GLN A 11 4.14 3.23 -4.43
N HIS A 12 4.08 4.19 -3.51
CA HIS A 12 3.02 5.19 -3.44
C HIS A 12 3.62 6.58 -3.50
N THR A 13 3.11 7.42 -4.40
CA THR A 13 3.49 8.83 -4.51
C THR A 13 2.31 9.71 -4.11
N PHE A 14 2.52 10.63 -3.16
CA PHE A 14 1.49 11.52 -2.65
C PHE A 14 2.03 12.92 -2.33
N PHE A 15 1.13 13.91 -2.30
CA PHE A 15 1.45 15.26 -1.84
C PHE A 15 1.08 15.43 -0.37
N CYS A 16 1.95 16.05 0.42
CA CYS A 16 1.66 16.39 1.81
C CYS A 16 2.31 17.72 2.22
N VAL A 17 1.72 18.40 3.19
CA VAL A 17 2.30 19.65 3.75
C VAL A 17 3.27 19.34 4.88
N ASN A 18 3.00 18.30 5.67
CA ASN A 18 3.84 17.86 6.79
C ASN A 18 4.47 16.49 6.51
N LYS A 19 5.65 16.49 5.88
CA LYS A 19 6.35 15.25 5.52
C LYS A 19 6.63 14.36 6.74
N GLU A 20 7.11 14.93 7.85
CA GLU A 20 7.58 14.17 9.02
C GLU A 20 6.48 13.30 9.61
N ARG A 21 5.25 13.83 9.66
CA ARG A 21 4.09 13.08 10.12
C ARG A 21 3.74 11.91 9.20
N HIS A 22 3.86 12.09 7.89
CA HIS A 22 3.40 11.13 6.88
C HIS A 22 4.47 10.12 6.46
N THR A 23 5.73 10.34 6.85
CA THR A 23 6.85 9.45 6.52
C THR A 23 7.42 8.70 7.72
N SER A 24 6.88 8.88 8.92
CA SER A 24 7.43 8.33 10.16
C SER A 24 7.45 6.80 10.21
N ALA A 25 6.48 6.15 9.56
CA ALA A 25 6.33 4.70 9.56
C ALA A 25 6.65 4.05 8.19
N SER A 26 7.02 4.84 7.19
CA SER A 26 7.16 4.38 5.80
C SER A 26 8.58 4.59 5.28
N LYS A 27 9.06 3.67 4.44
CA LYS A 27 10.35 3.82 3.77
C LYS A 27 10.21 4.84 2.64
N VAL A 28 10.74 6.04 2.84
CA VAL A 28 10.77 7.09 1.82
C VAL A 28 11.91 6.83 0.85
N ILE A 29 11.59 6.77 -0.45
CA ILE A 29 12.59 6.63 -1.51
C ILE A 29 12.84 7.96 -2.23
N GLU A 30 11.86 8.87 -2.21
CA GLU A 30 12.00 10.20 -2.79
C GLU A 30 11.13 11.21 -2.04
N ALA A 31 11.65 12.44 -1.85
CA ALA A 31 10.87 13.55 -1.31
C ALA A 31 11.36 14.86 -1.92
N GLN A 32 10.46 15.59 -2.60
CA GLN A 32 10.79 16.86 -3.24
C GLN A 32 9.80 17.96 -2.84
N PRO A 33 10.28 19.19 -2.57
CA PRO A 33 9.40 20.31 -2.27
C PRO A 33 8.59 20.69 -3.51
N LYS A 34 7.30 21.01 -3.32
CA LYS A 34 6.38 21.37 -4.39
C LYS A 34 5.39 22.43 -3.93
N GLU A 35 5.12 23.41 -4.79
CA GLU A 35 3.98 24.31 -4.66
C GLU A 35 2.86 23.85 -5.60
N ILE A 36 1.64 23.72 -5.07
CA ILE A 36 0.43 23.39 -5.83
C ILE A 36 -0.66 24.42 -5.57
N THR A 37 -1.64 24.49 -6.46
CA THR A 37 -2.82 25.35 -6.28
C THR A 37 -4.02 24.50 -5.90
N ILE A 38 -4.61 24.77 -4.74
CA ILE A 38 -5.82 24.11 -4.24
C ILE A 38 -6.87 25.20 -4.01
N PHE A 39 -8.05 25.08 -4.63
CA PHE A 39 -9.14 26.07 -4.52
C PHE A 39 -8.69 27.52 -4.77
N GLY A 40 -7.77 27.73 -5.73
CA GLY A 40 -7.24 29.06 -6.07
C GLY A 40 -6.18 29.59 -5.10
N GLN A 41 -5.85 28.85 -4.03
CA GLN A 41 -4.79 29.20 -3.10
C GLN A 41 -3.53 28.40 -3.38
N LYS A 42 -2.37 29.05 -3.28
CA LYS A 42 -1.07 28.39 -3.37
C LYS A 42 -0.73 27.72 -2.04
N VAL A 43 -0.38 26.44 -2.10
CA VAL A 43 -0.01 25.62 -0.96
C VAL A 43 1.38 25.05 -1.21
N GLN A 44 2.30 25.30 -0.29
CA GLN A 44 3.63 24.71 -0.28
C GLN A 44 3.61 23.40 0.49
N GLY A 45 4.26 22.38 -0.07
CA GLY A 45 4.38 21.06 0.55
C GLY A 45 5.43 20.24 -0.15
N TRP A 46 5.23 18.93 -0.16
CA TRP A 46 6.17 17.93 -0.62
C TRP A 46 5.45 16.87 -1.44
N ILE A 47 6.04 16.47 -2.57
CA ILE A 47 5.72 15.21 -3.22
C ILE A 47 6.65 14.16 -2.63
N VAL A 48 6.06 13.13 -2.04
CA VAL A 48 6.78 12.05 -1.35
C VAL A 48 6.44 10.74 -2.03
N THR A 49 7.46 9.93 -2.30
CA THR A 49 7.30 8.55 -2.75
C THR A 49 7.80 7.61 -1.66
N THR A 50 6.93 6.69 -1.23
CA THR A 50 7.23 5.64 -0.25
C THR A 50 7.20 4.27 -0.91
N GLU A 51 7.93 3.32 -0.33
CA GLU A 51 7.97 1.93 -0.75
C GLU A 51 7.57 1.01 0.42
N GLU A 52 6.67 0.08 0.16
CA GLU A 52 6.23 -0.92 1.14
C GLU A 52 6.36 -2.33 0.55
N PRO A 53 6.99 -3.28 1.27
CA PRO A 53 7.01 -4.67 0.85
C PRO A 53 5.61 -5.26 1.03
N VAL A 54 5.10 -5.90 -0.02
CA VAL A 54 3.81 -6.60 0.00
C VAL A 54 4.03 -8.05 -0.44
N ILE A 55 3.34 -8.94 0.27
CA ILE A 55 3.19 -10.33 -0.16
C ILE A 55 1.88 -10.38 -0.93
N ASP A 56 1.97 -10.50 -2.24
CA ASP A 56 0.79 -10.68 -3.08
C ASP A 56 0.40 -12.16 -3.04
N LYS A 57 -0.63 -12.49 -2.25
CA LYS A 57 -1.21 -13.83 -2.26
C LYS A 57 -2.20 -13.91 -3.42
N ILE A 58 -1.76 -14.54 -4.51
CA ILE A 58 -2.66 -14.95 -5.59
C ILE A 58 -3.45 -16.14 -5.03
N ILE A 59 -4.72 -15.93 -4.69
CA ILE A 59 -5.63 -17.04 -4.38
C ILE A 59 -6.17 -17.53 -5.71
N ASP A 60 -5.85 -18.77 -6.09
CA ASP A 60 -6.39 -19.35 -7.31
C ASP A 60 -7.91 -19.49 -7.19
N LEU A 61 -8.62 -19.27 -8.29
CA LEU A 61 -10.10 -19.30 -8.32
C LEU A 61 -10.64 -20.67 -7.86
N ASP A 62 -9.89 -21.74 -8.11
CA ASP A 62 -10.19 -23.10 -7.66
C ASP A 62 -10.12 -23.23 -6.12
N GLU A 63 -9.20 -22.53 -5.45
CA GLU A 63 -9.15 -22.49 -3.98
C GLU A 63 -10.27 -21.62 -3.39
N SER A 64 -10.71 -20.57 -4.09
CA SER A 64 -11.78 -19.67 -3.64
C SER A 64 -13.19 -20.28 -3.78
N THR A 65 -13.35 -21.28 -4.65
CA THR A 65 -14.66 -21.93 -4.93
C THR A 65 -14.88 -23.20 -4.12
N GLN A 66 -13.83 -23.78 -3.54
CA GLN A 66 -13.93 -24.85 -2.56
C GLN A 66 -14.14 -24.23 -1.17
N GLY A 67 -15.37 -23.81 -0.91
CA GLY A 67 -15.76 -23.33 0.41
C GLY A 67 -15.31 -24.31 1.49
N GLU A 68 -14.66 -23.79 2.53
CA GLU A 68 -14.42 -24.51 3.78
C GLU A 68 -15.71 -25.26 4.14
N VAL A 69 -15.64 -26.58 4.16
CA VAL A 69 -16.67 -27.40 4.79
C VAL A 69 -16.56 -27.07 6.28
N LEU A 70 -17.31 -26.05 6.71
CA LEU A 70 -17.52 -25.72 8.10
C LEU A 70 -18.13 -26.97 8.75
N HIS A 71 -17.27 -27.78 9.37
CA HIS A 71 -17.70 -28.79 10.32
C HIS A 71 -18.37 -28.05 11.48
N HIS A 72 -19.70 -27.91 11.39
CA HIS A 72 -20.51 -27.55 12.54
C HIS A 72 -20.35 -28.66 13.58
N ASP A 73 -19.71 -28.33 14.70
CA ASP A 73 -19.78 -29.15 15.92
C ASP A 73 -21.25 -29.22 16.35
N PRO A 74 -21.84 -30.43 16.51
CA PRO A 74 -23.18 -30.54 17.07
C PRO A 74 -23.12 -30.27 18.58
N GLU A 75 -23.95 -29.34 19.04
CA GLU A 75 -24.23 -29.11 20.48
C GLU A 75 -24.75 -30.37 21.19
#